data_AF-A0A5C5V850-F1
#
_entry.id   AF-A0A5C5V850-F1
#
_cell.length_a   1.000
_cell.length_b   1.000
_cell.length_c   1.000
_cell.angle_alpha   90.00
_cell.angle_beta   90.00
_cell.angle_gamma   90.00
#
_symmetry.space_group_name_H-M   'P 1'
#
loop_
_entity.id
_entity.type
_entity.pdbx_description
1 polymer ?
#
loop_
_entity_poly.entity_id
_entity_poly.type
_entity_poly.pdbx_seq_one_letter_code
_entity_poly.pdbx_strand_id
1 'polypeptide(L)'
;MKTDLRAPLEMERMTKYGIGLAVAMLSVAMVGCRSPYAQDRLAAAGGLTGAVAGAAIGSATGNAGAGALIGAGVGAVAGSATGAAIDEQEVRNQAIIQQSLGRQLAGATTFQDVVSMSQAGLGDQVIITHINKHGVATSPTPQDLIGLKNAGVSDPVLATLQNPPPVVQPVRYVDRRPVVVEEVYYDPWRHHPPYRYRHHRHCPPPGVSWSIGVHR
;
A
#
# COMPACT_ATOMS: atom_id res chain seq x y z
N MET A 1 -7.34 23.67 58.85
CA MET A 1 -7.76 22.34 58.35
C MET A 1 -8.87 22.55 57.33
N LYS A 2 -8.50 22.72 56.05
CA LYS A 2 -9.43 23.03 54.95
C LYS A 2 -8.99 22.12 53.80
N THR A 3 -9.43 20.87 53.85
CA THR A 3 -9.09 19.83 52.88
C THR A 3 -9.91 20.02 51.62
N ASP A 4 -9.21 19.91 50.50
CA ASP A 4 -9.63 20.16 49.14
C ASP A 4 -10.87 19.36 48.69
N LEU A 5 -11.90 20.10 48.28
CA LEU A 5 -13.02 19.62 47.48
C LEU A 5 -12.78 20.01 46.01
N ARG A 6 -11.91 19.29 45.29
CA ARG A 6 -11.76 19.51 43.83
C ARG A 6 -11.15 18.36 43.00
N ALA A 7 -11.32 17.11 43.41
CA ALA A 7 -10.73 15.95 42.71
C ALA A 7 -11.64 15.10 41.79
N PRO A 8 -12.99 15.11 41.82
CA PRO A 8 -13.74 14.11 41.04
C PRO A 8 -14.03 14.46 39.56
N LEU A 9 -13.75 15.68 39.08
CA LEU A 9 -14.20 16.14 37.75
C LEU A 9 -13.18 15.96 36.60
N GLU A 10 -11.88 15.81 36.89
CA GLU A 10 -10.84 15.65 35.84
C GLU A 10 -10.78 14.20 35.30
N MET A 11 -11.01 13.20 36.17
CA MET A 11 -11.00 11.78 35.81
C MET A 11 -12.13 11.41 34.83
N GLU A 12 -13.35 11.93 35.01
CA GLU A 12 -14.45 11.68 34.08
C GLU A 12 -14.20 12.27 32.69
N ARG A 13 -13.54 13.44 32.62
CA ARG A 13 -13.16 14.07 31.34
C ARG A 13 -12.11 13.22 30.62
N MET A 14 -11.09 12.75 31.31
CA MET A 14 -10.02 11.93 30.71
C MET A 14 -10.53 10.57 30.23
N THR A 15 -11.46 9.94 30.94
CA THR A 15 -12.10 8.69 30.47
C THR A 15 -13.03 8.94 29.28
N LYS A 16 -13.77 10.06 29.26
CA LYS A 16 -14.60 10.48 28.11
C LYS A 16 -13.76 10.81 26.87
N TYR A 17 -12.63 11.50 27.03
CA TYR A 17 -11.70 11.78 25.93
C TYR A 17 -10.97 10.52 25.47
N GLY A 18 -10.60 9.62 26.39
CA GLY A 18 -9.99 8.33 26.07
C GLY A 18 -10.93 7.41 25.29
N ILE A 19 -12.20 7.31 25.72
CA ILE A 19 -13.24 6.56 24.99
C ILE A 19 -13.54 7.21 23.64
N GLY A 20 -13.64 8.54 23.57
CA GLY A 20 -13.84 9.27 22.32
C GLY A 20 -12.72 9.05 21.31
N LEU A 21 -11.47 9.06 21.77
CA LEU A 21 -10.29 8.82 20.93
C LEU A 21 -10.17 7.35 20.51
N ALA A 22 -10.54 6.41 21.38
CA ALA A 22 -10.62 4.99 21.06
C ALA A 22 -11.72 4.68 20.01
N VAL A 23 -12.89 5.31 20.11
CA VAL A 23 -13.98 5.17 19.13
C VAL A 23 -13.60 5.82 17.79
N ALA A 24 -12.90 6.95 17.80
CA ALA A 24 -12.36 7.58 16.60
C ALA A 24 -11.30 6.68 15.92
N MET A 25 -10.38 6.07 16.67
CA MET A 25 -9.43 5.10 16.09
C MET A 25 -10.12 3.84 15.55
N LEU A 26 -11.11 3.32 16.27
CA LEU A 26 -11.85 2.10 15.89
C LEU A 26 -12.70 2.32 14.62
N SER A 27 -13.30 3.50 14.47
CA SER A 27 -14.06 3.87 13.27
C SER A 27 -13.18 4.05 12.03
N VAL A 28 -11.98 4.63 12.19
CA VAL A 28 -10.97 4.73 11.12
C VAL A 28 -10.49 3.34 10.70
N ALA A 29 -10.33 2.41 11.65
CA ALA A 29 -9.92 1.03 11.36
C ALA A 29 -10.97 0.25 10.54
N MET A 30 -12.28 0.49 10.77
CA MET A 30 -13.34 -0.21 10.03
C MET A 30 -13.49 0.26 8.56
N VAL A 31 -13.18 1.53 8.26
CA VAL A 31 -13.20 2.05 6.87
C VAL A 31 -12.07 1.46 6.01
N GLY A 32 -11.00 0.94 6.65
CA GLY A 32 -9.91 0.25 5.98
C GLY A 32 -10.27 -1.13 5.40
N CYS A 33 -11.40 -1.72 5.79
CA CYS A 33 -11.71 -3.12 5.46
C CYS A 33 -12.55 -3.33 4.19
N ARG A 34 -12.92 -2.27 3.45
CA ARG A 34 -13.84 -2.43 2.31
C ARG A 34 -13.60 -1.46 1.14
N SER A 35 -12.44 -1.57 0.50
CA SER A 35 -12.20 -1.30 -0.94
C SER A 35 -10.68 -1.34 -1.17
N PRO A 36 -10.19 -2.01 -2.23
CA PRO A 36 -8.76 -1.93 -2.59
C PRO A 36 -8.37 -0.57 -3.18
N TYR A 37 -9.34 0.28 -3.57
CA TYR A 37 -9.09 1.60 -4.17
C TYR A 37 -9.11 2.70 -3.11
N ALA A 38 -7.98 3.41 -2.98
CA ALA A 38 -7.81 4.54 -2.09
C ALA A 38 -8.64 5.74 -2.53
N GLN A 39 -8.87 5.94 -3.84
CA GLN A 39 -9.73 7.00 -4.37
C GLN A 39 -11.15 6.93 -3.79
N ASP A 40 -11.82 5.79 -3.87
CA ASP A 40 -13.19 5.64 -3.37
C ASP A 40 -13.27 5.77 -1.85
N ARG A 41 -12.28 5.21 -1.14
CA ARG A 41 -12.21 5.28 0.32
C ARG A 41 -12.02 6.72 0.81
N LEU A 42 -11.12 7.47 0.18
CA LEU A 42 -10.85 8.85 0.55
C LEU A 42 -11.96 9.79 0.11
N ALA A 43 -12.60 9.53 -1.04
CA ALA A 43 -13.79 10.25 -1.46
C ALA A 43 -14.95 10.03 -0.47
N ALA A 44 -15.22 8.78 -0.08
CA ALA A 44 -16.26 8.46 0.89
C ALA A 44 -15.94 9.05 2.28
N ALA A 45 -14.70 8.90 2.76
CA ALA A 45 -14.29 9.43 4.06
C ALA A 45 -14.30 10.96 4.09
N GLY A 46 -13.79 11.61 3.03
CA GLY A 46 -13.80 13.06 2.88
C GLY A 46 -15.23 13.58 2.75
N GLY A 47 -16.09 12.90 2.00
CA GLY A 47 -17.50 13.24 1.87
C GLY A 47 -18.27 13.10 3.18
N LEU A 48 -18.10 12.00 3.92
CA LEU A 48 -18.75 11.82 5.22
C LEU A 48 -18.26 12.86 6.25
N THR A 49 -16.95 13.06 6.34
CA THR A 49 -16.36 14.04 7.27
C THR A 49 -16.79 15.46 6.91
N GLY A 50 -16.78 15.79 5.62
CA GLY A 50 -17.26 17.07 5.10
C GLY A 50 -18.75 17.26 5.33
N ALA A 51 -19.57 16.21 5.22
CA ALA A 51 -21.00 16.26 5.50
C ALA A 51 -21.27 16.60 6.97
N VAL A 52 -20.55 15.96 7.90
CA VAL A 52 -20.69 16.22 9.33
C VAL A 52 -20.28 17.65 9.66
N ALA A 53 -19.13 18.10 9.16
CA ALA A 53 -18.65 19.45 9.36
C ALA A 53 -19.60 20.50 8.74
N GLY A 54 -20.05 20.25 7.51
CA GLY A 54 -20.98 21.11 6.79
C GLY A 54 -22.36 21.17 7.44
N ALA A 55 -22.85 20.07 8.00
CA ALA A 55 -24.10 20.03 8.77
C ALA A 55 -24.01 20.87 10.04
N ALA A 56 -22.88 20.78 10.75
CA ALA A 56 -22.64 21.56 11.97
C ALA A 56 -22.54 23.07 11.71
N ILE A 57 -22.00 23.47 10.56
CA ILE A 57 -21.95 24.89 10.15
C ILE A 57 -23.33 25.33 9.61
N GLY A 58 -23.98 24.50 8.81
CA GLY A 58 -25.30 24.76 8.24
C GLY A 58 -26.40 24.83 9.30
N SER A 59 -26.26 24.12 10.42
CA SER A 59 -27.22 24.17 11.52
C SER A 59 -27.28 25.54 12.19
N ALA A 60 -26.16 26.29 12.22
CA ALA A 60 -26.12 27.66 12.74
C ALA A 60 -26.92 28.66 11.88
N THR A 61 -27.16 28.34 10.61
CA THR A 61 -27.93 29.18 9.67
C THR A 61 -29.30 28.58 9.34
N GLY A 62 -29.74 27.56 10.08
CA GLY A 62 -31.04 26.91 9.92
C GLY A 62 -31.14 25.90 8.78
N ASN A 63 -30.03 25.59 8.10
CA ASN A 63 -30.00 24.71 6.92
C ASN A 63 -28.89 23.65 7.04
N ALA A 64 -29.03 22.76 8.03
CA ALA A 64 -28.08 21.66 8.24
C ALA A 64 -27.96 20.73 7.02
N GLY A 65 -29.08 20.43 6.35
CA GLY A 65 -29.07 19.54 5.16
C GLY A 65 -28.32 20.14 3.97
N ALA A 66 -28.48 21.44 3.72
CA ALA A 66 -27.76 22.12 2.64
C ALA A 66 -26.26 22.19 2.95
N GLY A 67 -25.89 22.51 4.19
CA GLY A 67 -24.49 22.50 4.63
C GLY A 67 -23.86 21.11 4.53
N ALA A 68 -24.59 20.05 4.89
CA ALA A 68 -24.14 18.67 4.77
C ALA A 68 -23.86 18.27 3.32
N LEU A 69 -24.77 18.59 2.40
CA LEU A 69 -24.60 18.27 0.97
C LEU A 69 -23.40 18.99 0.36
N ILE A 70 -23.22 20.28 0.68
CA ILE A 70 -22.08 21.06 0.19
C ILE A 70 -20.78 20.51 0.76
N GLY A 71 -20.73 20.27 2.07
CA GLY A 71 -19.56 19.71 2.74
C GLY A 71 -19.21 18.32 2.22
N ALA A 72 -20.22 17.48 1.94
CA ALA A 72 -20.03 16.17 1.35
C ALA A 72 -19.44 16.24 -0.06
N GLY A 73 -19.97 17.11 -0.92
CA GLY A 73 -19.46 17.28 -2.28
C GLY A 73 -18.01 17.76 -2.29
N VAL A 74 -17.71 18.80 -1.50
CA VAL A 74 -16.34 19.35 -1.40
C VAL A 74 -15.37 18.33 -0.83
N GLY A 75 -15.75 17.66 0.26
CA GLY A 75 -14.93 16.65 0.92
C GLY A 75 -14.68 15.42 0.05
N ALA A 76 -15.69 14.99 -0.72
CA ALA A 76 -15.55 13.86 -1.65
C ALA A 76 -14.63 14.18 -2.82
N VAL A 77 -14.74 15.38 -3.40
CA VAL A 77 -13.83 15.82 -4.48
C VAL A 77 -12.40 15.90 -3.97
N ALA A 78 -12.17 16.56 -2.83
CA ALA A 78 -10.84 16.66 -2.22
C ALA A 78 -10.24 15.28 -1.89
N GLY A 79 -11.06 14.39 -1.34
CA GLY A 79 -10.69 13.01 -1.04
C GLY A 79 -10.34 12.20 -2.30
N SER A 80 -11.16 12.29 -3.34
CA SER A 80 -10.94 11.58 -4.62
C SER A 80 -9.66 12.05 -5.31
N ALA A 81 -9.40 13.36 -5.37
CA ALA A 81 -8.21 13.91 -6.00
C ALA A 81 -6.92 13.44 -5.30
N THR A 82 -6.94 13.35 -3.97
CA THR A 82 -5.81 12.86 -3.19
C THR A 82 -5.63 11.34 -3.37
N GLY A 83 -6.74 10.59 -3.42
CA GLY A 83 -6.69 9.14 -3.57
C GLY A 83 -6.25 8.65 -4.96
N ALA A 84 -6.53 9.41 -6.02
CA ALA A 84 -6.08 9.07 -7.38
C ALA A 84 -4.55 8.94 -7.48
N ALA A 85 -3.79 9.82 -6.81
CA ALA A 85 -2.33 9.76 -6.78
C ALA A 85 -1.80 8.55 -5.97
N ILE A 86 -2.56 8.11 -4.97
CA ILE A 86 -2.21 6.95 -4.13
C ILE A 86 -2.47 5.65 -4.89
N ASP A 87 -3.60 5.58 -5.63
CA ASP A 87 -3.95 4.41 -6.42
C ASP A 87 -2.89 4.10 -7.48
N GLU A 88 -2.33 5.11 -8.15
CA GLU A 88 -1.26 4.87 -9.13
C GLU A 88 -0.01 4.26 -8.47
N GLN A 89 0.35 4.69 -7.26
CA GLN A 89 1.49 4.13 -6.54
C GLN A 89 1.21 2.70 -6.08
N GLU A 90 0.01 2.44 -5.57
CA GLU A 90 -0.36 1.12 -5.08
C GLU A 90 -0.44 0.11 -6.22
N VAL A 91 -1.01 0.48 -7.37
CA VAL A 91 -1.04 -0.37 -8.58
C VAL A 91 0.38 -0.72 -9.04
N ARG A 92 1.29 0.26 -9.06
CA ARG A 92 2.71 0.03 -9.42
C ARG A 92 3.40 -0.87 -8.38
N ASN A 93 3.19 -0.61 -7.10
CA ASN A 93 3.77 -1.39 -6.01
C ASN A 93 3.27 -2.85 -6.03
N GLN A 94 1.97 -3.05 -6.26
CA GLN A 94 1.38 -4.38 -6.37
C GLN A 94 1.91 -5.14 -7.58
N ALA A 95 2.09 -4.48 -8.72
CA ALA A 95 2.72 -5.09 -9.89
C ALA A 95 4.17 -5.54 -9.61
N ILE A 96 4.95 -4.71 -8.90
CA ILE A 96 6.34 -5.06 -8.52
C ILE A 96 6.36 -6.21 -7.51
N ILE A 97 5.45 -6.25 -6.54
CA ILE A 97 5.38 -7.33 -5.54
C ILE A 97 5.04 -8.65 -6.21
N GLN A 98 4.03 -8.67 -7.10
CA GLN A 98 3.64 -9.88 -7.85
C GLN A 98 4.76 -10.37 -8.77
N GLN A 99 5.44 -9.46 -9.47
CA GLN A 99 6.60 -9.81 -10.30
C GLN A 99 7.77 -10.34 -9.47
N SER A 100 8.01 -9.75 -8.29
CA SER A 100 9.09 -10.19 -7.42
C SER A 100 8.82 -11.57 -6.81
N LEU A 101 7.57 -11.87 -6.42
CA LEU A 101 7.19 -13.20 -5.93
C LEU A 101 7.32 -14.26 -7.02
N GLY A 102 6.83 -13.99 -8.23
CA GLY A 102 6.93 -14.93 -9.35
C GLY A 102 8.39 -15.22 -9.75
N ARG A 103 9.26 -14.21 -9.69
CA ARG A 103 10.69 -14.36 -10.01
C ARG A 103 11.49 -15.02 -8.89
N GLN A 104 11.12 -14.82 -7.64
CA GLN A 104 11.74 -15.48 -6.49
C GLN A 104 11.50 -16.99 -6.51
N LEU A 105 10.30 -17.43 -6.92
CA LEU A 105 9.99 -18.85 -7.06
C LEU A 105 10.56 -19.47 -8.35
N ALA A 106 10.66 -18.70 -9.43
CA ALA A 106 11.21 -19.16 -10.70
C ALA A 106 12.75 -19.23 -10.73
N GLY A 107 13.44 -18.64 -9.75
CA GLY A 107 14.91 -18.63 -9.67
C GLY A 107 15.50 -19.66 -8.71
N ALA A 108 14.68 -20.35 -7.94
CA ALA A 108 15.14 -21.35 -6.97
C ALA A 108 15.18 -22.74 -7.61
N THR A 109 16.23 -23.51 -7.32
CA THR A 109 16.37 -24.87 -7.86
C THR A 109 15.26 -25.75 -7.30
N THR A 110 14.48 -26.37 -8.18
CA THR A 110 13.45 -27.35 -7.77
C THR A 110 14.04 -28.76 -7.71
N PHE A 111 13.39 -29.66 -6.99
CA PHE A 111 13.77 -31.09 -6.98
C PHE A 111 13.75 -31.70 -8.39
N GLN A 112 12.83 -31.23 -9.25
CA GLN A 112 12.75 -31.65 -10.64
C GLN A 112 13.96 -31.21 -11.46
N ASP A 113 14.46 -29.98 -11.22
CA ASP A 113 15.67 -29.48 -11.87
C ASP A 113 16.87 -30.34 -11.49
N VAL A 114 17.02 -30.68 -10.20
CA VAL A 114 18.11 -31.55 -9.71
C VAL A 114 18.07 -32.93 -10.39
N VAL A 115 16.90 -33.55 -10.49
CA VAL A 115 16.74 -34.84 -11.18
C VAL A 115 17.06 -34.72 -12.67
N SER A 116 16.54 -33.70 -13.34
CA SER A 116 16.80 -33.48 -14.77
C SER A 116 18.28 -33.22 -15.06
N MET A 117 18.97 -32.49 -14.19
CA MET A 117 20.41 -32.25 -14.30
C MET A 117 21.21 -33.54 -14.12
N SER A 118 20.81 -34.37 -13.16
CA SER A 118 21.42 -35.69 -12.93
C SER A 118 21.18 -36.64 -14.11
N GLN A 119 19.97 -36.68 -14.65
CA GLN A 119 19.60 -37.50 -15.82
C GLN A 119 20.29 -37.03 -17.11
N ALA A 120 20.53 -35.72 -17.24
CA ALA A 120 21.32 -35.17 -18.34
C ALA A 120 22.83 -35.51 -18.24
N GLY A 121 23.25 -36.19 -17.17
CA GLY A 121 24.64 -36.56 -16.94
C GLY A 121 25.55 -35.39 -16.54
N LEU A 122 24.97 -34.30 -16.01
CA LEU A 122 25.78 -33.20 -15.46
C LEU A 122 26.52 -33.71 -14.21
N GLY A 123 27.82 -33.45 -14.14
CA GLY A 123 28.62 -33.88 -13.00
C GLY A 123 28.16 -33.22 -11.70
N ASP A 124 28.26 -33.95 -10.59
CA ASP A 124 27.83 -33.54 -9.23
C ASP A 124 28.23 -32.11 -8.88
N GLN A 125 29.46 -31.70 -9.23
CA GLN A 125 29.98 -30.37 -8.94
C GLN A 125 29.18 -29.24 -9.61
N VAL A 126 28.64 -29.48 -10.81
CA VAL A 126 27.82 -28.51 -11.53
C VAL A 126 26.46 -28.36 -10.83
N ILE A 127 25.88 -29.49 -10.42
CA ILE A 127 24.61 -29.54 -9.71
C ILE A 127 24.73 -28.85 -8.34
N ILE A 128 25.78 -29.15 -7.58
CA ILE A 128 26.09 -28.50 -6.29
C ILE A 128 26.31 -27.00 -6.47
N THR A 129 27.08 -26.58 -7.49
CA THR A 129 27.29 -25.16 -7.78
C THR A 129 25.99 -24.44 -8.14
N HIS A 130 25.10 -25.12 -8.88
CA HIS A 130 23.79 -24.57 -9.22
C HIS A 130 22.91 -24.38 -7.97
N ILE A 131 22.84 -25.40 -7.11
CA ILE A 131 22.12 -25.37 -5.82
C ILE A 131 22.67 -24.26 -4.93
N ASN A 132 23.99 -24.14 -4.82
CA ASN A 132 24.63 -23.11 -3.99
C ASN A 132 24.36 -21.69 -4.50
N LYS A 133 24.24 -21.52 -5.83
CA LYS A 133 24.02 -20.21 -6.46
C LYS A 133 22.56 -19.77 -6.43
N HIS A 134 21.63 -20.70 -6.64
CA HIS A 134 20.20 -20.40 -6.81
C HIS A 134 19.37 -20.75 -5.57
N GLY A 135 19.94 -21.49 -4.62
CA GLY A 135 19.22 -22.04 -3.48
C GLY A 135 18.21 -23.11 -3.90
N VAL A 136 17.48 -23.64 -2.92
CA VAL A 136 16.42 -24.64 -3.11
C VAL A 136 15.11 -24.01 -2.64
N ALA A 137 14.03 -24.16 -3.41
CA ALA A 137 12.74 -23.51 -3.10
C ALA A 137 12.10 -24.03 -1.81
N THR A 138 12.36 -25.30 -1.46
CA THR A 138 11.74 -26.02 -0.35
C THR A 138 12.79 -26.89 0.36
N SER A 139 12.71 -27.00 1.69
CA SER A 139 13.57 -27.91 2.46
C SER A 139 13.20 -29.37 2.15
N PRO A 140 14.15 -30.24 1.76
CA PRO A 140 13.86 -31.63 1.42
C PRO A 140 13.43 -32.44 2.65
N THR A 141 12.33 -33.19 2.52
CA THR A 141 11.95 -34.18 3.54
C THR A 141 12.77 -35.48 3.36
N PRO A 142 12.88 -36.34 4.39
CA PRO A 142 13.56 -37.62 4.26
C PRO A 142 13.04 -38.49 3.12
N GLN A 143 11.74 -38.44 2.85
CA GLN A 143 11.07 -39.15 1.76
C GLN A 143 11.49 -38.61 0.38
N ASP A 144 11.63 -37.30 0.26
CA ASP A 144 12.09 -36.66 -0.98
C ASP A 144 13.55 -37.04 -1.28
N LEU A 145 14.40 -37.10 -0.25
CA LEU A 145 15.80 -37.54 -0.41
C LEU A 145 15.91 -38.98 -0.92
N ILE A 146 15.04 -39.88 -0.43
CA ILE A 146 14.97 -41.27 -0.92
C ILE A 146 14.50 -41.30 -2.37
N GLY A 147 13.48 -40.50 -2.71
CA GLY A 147 13.00 -40.36 -4.08
C GLY A 147 14.08 -39.87 -5.04
N LEU A 148 14.84 -38.83 -4.64
CA LEU A 148 15.95 -38.27 -5.40
C LEU A 148 17.08 -39.28 -5.59
N LYS A 149 17.42 -40.04 -4.54
CA LYS A 149 18.42 -41.10 -4.61
C LYS A 149 18.00 -42.19 -5.60
N ASN A 150 16.74 -42.62 -5.54
CA ASN A 150 16.19 -43.62 -6.47
C ASN A 150 16.11 -43.09 -7.91
N ALA A 151 16.01 -41.77 -8.09
CA ALA A 151 16.02 -41.11 -9.40
C ALA A 151 17.45 -40.94 -9.98
N GLY A 152 18.49 -41.42 -9.29
CA GLY A 152 19.87 -41.38 -9.76
C GLY A 152 20.65 -40.12 -9.36
N VAL A 153 20.17 -39.36 -8.38
CA VAL A 153 20.92 -38.23 -7.80
C VAL A 153 21.99 -38.76 -6.84
N SER A 154 23.20 -38.23 -6.93
CA SER A 154 24.35 -38.66 -6.16
C SER A 154 24.33 -38.18 -4.70
N ASP A 155 24.93 -38.98 -3.80
CA ASP A 155 25.00 -38.69 -2.36
C ASP A 155 25.61 -37.31 -2.00
N PRO A 156 26.65 -36.79 -2.69
CA PRO A 156 27.18 -35.44 -2.44
C PRO A 156 26.17 -34.32 -2.71
N VAL A 157 25.32 -34.49 -3.73
CA VAL A 157 24.25 -33.54 -4.06
C VAL A 157 23.15 -33.59 -2.99
N LEU A 158 22.76 -34.79 -2.54
CA LEU A 158 21.78 -34.96 -1.46
C LEU A 158 22.25 -34.36 -0.13
N ALA A 159 23.54 -34.51 0.20
CA ALA A 159 24.13 -33.89 1.39
C ALA A 159 24.09 -32.36 1.32
N THR A 160 24.34 -31.80 0.13
CA THR A 160 24.22 -30.35 -0.12
C THR A 160 22.77 -29.87 0.02
N LEU A 161 21.79 -30.67 -0.42
CA LEU A 161 20.37 -30.36 -0.24
C LEU A 161 19.92 -30.43 1.23
N GLN A 162 20.52 -31.31 2.04
CA GLN A 162 20.21 -31.46 3.46
C GLN A 162 20.80 -30.33 4.32
N ASN A 163 21.97 -29.82 3.93
CA ASN A 163 22.63 -28.71 4.61
C ASN A 163 23.00 -27.62 3.61
N PRO A 164 22.00 -26.95 3.00
CA PRO A 164 22.26 -25.90 2.03
C PRO A 164 22.98 -24.75 2.74
N PRO A 165 24.00 -24.14 2.13
CA PRO A 165 24.61 -22.95 2.69
C PRO A 165 23.53 -21.88 2.90
N PRO A 166 23.58 -21.09 3.99
CA PRO A 166 22.60 -20.05 4.22
C PRO A 166 22.60 -19.13 3.00
N VAL A 167 21.48 -19.09 2.28
CA VAL A 167 21.28 -18.11 1.21
C VAL A 167 21.43 -16.77 1.91
N VAL A 168 22.50 -16.05 1.61
CA VAL A 168 22.65 -14.65 2.00
C VAL A 168 21.57 -13.93 1.22
N GLN A 169 20.36 -13.92 1.76
CA GLN A 169 19.29 -13.09 1.28
C GLN A 169 19.92 -11.69 1.28
N PRO A 170 20.01 -10.99 0.12
CA PRO A 170 20.34 -9.60 0.17
C PRO A 170 19.32 -9.03 1.13
N VAL A 171 19.77 -8.53 2.28
CA VAL A 171 18.90 -7.85 3.22
C VAL A 171 18.13 -6.89 2.34
N ARG A 172 16.82 -7.14 2.12
CA ARG A 172 15.96 -6.11 1.57
C ARG A 172 16.09 -5.06 2.66
N TYR A 173 17.00 -4.11 2.45
CA TYR A 173 16.77 -2.76 2.88
C TYR A 173 15.41 -2.46 2.26
N VAL A 174 14.36 -2.78 3.03
CA VAL A 174 13.16 -1.99 3.00
C VAL A 174 13.75 -0.61 3.17
N ASP A 175 13.81 0.12 2.06
CA ASP A 175 14.12 1.53 2.05
C ASP A 175 12.99 2.17 2.84
N ARG A 176 13.05 2.01 4.17
CA ARG A 176 12.54 2.94 5.14
C ARG A 176 13.42 4.14 4.84
N ARG A 177 13.08 4.84 3.77
CA ARG A 177 13.37 6.26 3.64
C ARG A 177 12.91 6.78 4.98
N PRO A 178 13.81 7.15 5.91
CA PRO A 178 13.35 7.86 7.08
C PRO A 178 12.54 9.00 6.48
N VAL A 179 11.25 9.09 6.84
CA VAL A 179 10.45 10.24 6.46
C VAL A 179 11.28 11.43 6.93
N VAL A 180 11.94 12.09 5.97
CA VAL A 180 12.56 13.38 6.23
C VAL A 180 11.36 14.22 6.52
N VAL A 181 11.10 14.41 7.81
CA VAL A 181 10.22 15.44 8.29
C VAL A 181 10.90 16.71 7.79
N GLU A 182 10.47 17.17 6.62
CA GLU A 182 10.76 18.49 6.14
C GLU A 182 10.05 19.41 7.14
N GLU A 183 10.75 19.76 8.21
CA GLU A 183 10.38 20.89 9.05
C GLU A 183 10.35 22.08 8.11
N VAL A 184 9.14 22.40 7.63
CA VAL A 184 8.86 23.64 6.93
C VAL A 184 9.12 24.74 7.96
N TYR A 185 10.36 25.22 8.00
CA TYR A 185 10.74 26.41 8.72
C TYR A 185 10.06 27.58 8.01
N TYR A 186 8.89 27.98 8.53
CA TYR A 186 8.20 29.18 8.08
C TYR A 186 9.08 30.37 8.45
N ASP A 187 9.83 30.87 7.48
CA ASP A 187 10.55 32.12 7.64
C ASP A 187 9.53 33.26 7.60
N PRO A 188 9.37 34.06 8.67
CA PRO A 188 8.31 35.07 8.75
C PRO A 188 8.46 36.25 7.78
N TRP A 189 9.50 36.27 6.94
CA TRP A 189 9.94 37.48 6.22
C TRP A 189 10.16 37.31 4.71
N ARG A 190 9.69 36.23 4.08
CA ARG A 190 9.70 36.15 2.61
C ARG A 190 8.61 37.02 2.00
N HIS A 191 9.05 38.10 1.38
CA HIS A 191 8.26 38.95 0.50
C HIS A 191 7.55 38.10 -0.56
N HIS A 192 6.23 38.26 -0.65
CA HIS A 192 5.39 37.61 -1.66
C HIS A 192 5.93 37.95 -3.07
N PRO A 193 6.16 36.96 -3.94
CA PRO A 193 6.51 37.25 -5.33
C PRO A 193 5.32 37.94 -6.01
N PRO A 194 5.55 38.92 -6.89
CA PRO A 194 4.47 39.62 -7.57
C PRO A 194 3.65 38.62 -8.39
N TYR A 195 2.34 38.63 -8.19
CA TYR A 195 1.38 37.84 -8.95
C TYR A 195 1.58 38.09 -10.45
N ARG A 196 2.23 37.15 -11.13
CA ARG A 196 2.23 37.12 -12.60
C ARG A 196 0.89 36.54 -13.03
N TYR A 197 -0.01 37.41 -13.50
CA TYR A 197 -1.21 37.00 -14.21
C TYR A 197 -0.79 36.19 -15.44
N ARG A 198 -0.95 34.87 -15.37
CA ARG A 198 -0.68 33.96 -16.47
C ARG A 198 -1.95 33.88 -17.31
N HIS A 199 -2.03 34.67 -18.38
CA HIS A 199 -3.13 34.56 -19.34
C HIS A 199 -3.18 33.14 -19.91
N HIS A 200 -4.21 32.38 -19.52
CA HIS A 200 -4.51 31.09 -20.11
C HIS A 200 -5.12 31.35 -21.48
N ARG A 201 -4.44 30.92 -22.55
CA ARG A 201 -5.04 30.89 -23.89
C ARG A 201 -6.15 29.84 -23.85
N HIS A 202 -7.38 30.26 -24.08
CA HIS A 202 -8.52 29.35 -24.23
C HIS A 202 -8.36 28.56 -25.54
N CYS A 203 -8.10 27.25 -25.43
CA CYS A 203 -8.44 26.33 -26.52
C CYS A 203 -9.95 26.08 -26.46
N PRO A 204 -10.71 26.34 -27.53
CA PRO A 204 -12.10 25.93 -27.59
C PRO A 204 -12.18 24.39 -27.62
N PRO A 205 -13.15 23.78 -26.92
CA PRO A 205 -13.33 22.33 -26.93
C PRO A 205 -13.75 21.84 -28.32
N PRO A 206 -13.37 20.63 -28.74
CA PRO A 206 -13.81 20.06 -30.01
C PRO A 206 -15.31 19.78 -29.98
N GLY A 207 -16.06 20.50 -30.82
CA GLY A 207 -17.49 20.26 -31.03
C GLY A 207 -17.72 19.05 -31.93
N VAL A 208 -18.56 18.12 -31.48
CA VAL A 208 -19.07 17.02 -32.30
C VAL A 208 -20.30 17.50 -33.08
N SER A 209 -20.26 17.43 -34.41
CA SER A 209 -21.40 17.68 -35.28
C SER A 209 -21.88 16.37 -35.89
N TRP A 210 -23.18 16.09 -35.81
CA TRP A 210 -23.81 14.97 -36.50
C TRP A 210 -24.80 15.51 -37.52
N SER A 211 -24.72 15.05 -38.77
CA SER A 211 -25.69 15.35 -39.83
C SER A 211 -26.51 14.11 -40.14
N ILE A 212 -27.83 14.24 -40.20
CA ILE A 212 -28.75 13.18 -40.63
C ILE A 212 -29.03 13.38 -42.12
N GLY A 213 -28.68 12.40 -42.95
CA GLY A 213 -29.08 12.34 -44.35
C GLY A 213 -30.31 11.45 -44.50
N VAL A 214 -31.40 12.00 -45.03
CA VAL A 214 -32.59 11.23 -45.44
C VAL A 214 -32.47 10.99 -46.95
N HIS A 215 -32.27 9.74 -47.34
CA HIS A 215 -32.42 9.33 -48.73
C HIS A 215 -33.91 9.12 -49.03
N ARG A 216 -34.39 9.68 -50.14
CA ARG A 216 -35.71 9.45 -50.73
C ARG A 216 -35.53 8.83 -52.10
#